data_AF-A0A1F8M0H1-F1
#
_entry.id   AF-A0A1F8M0H1-F1
#
_cell.length_a   1.000
_cell.length_b   1.000
_cell.length_c   1.000
_cell.angle_alpha   90.00
_cell.angle_beta   90.00
_cell.angle_gamma   90.00
#
_symmetry.space_group_name_H-M   'P 1'
#
loop_
_entity.id
_entity.type
_entity.pdbx_description
1 polymer ?
#
loop_
_entity_poly.entity_id
_entity_poly.type
_entity_poly.pdbx_seq_one_letter_code
_entity_poly.pdbx_strand_id
1 'polypeptide(L)'
;MKILVFLHGTTIMHKNAKGLARQEIIKQVVEGDEPIHDYASYIPVGNAVDKLREWKAQGAKICYLSSHKSAEDVEKDKLVLKKYAFPDGQIFYRRNREEYKDVVERIRPLPDVIVEDDCESIGGEVEMVYPNLKRELQNKIKSIVVEEFEGIDNIPGKISELIK
;
A
#
# COMPACT_ATOMS: atom_id res chain seq x y z
N MET A 1 -13.51 0.90 12.05
CA MET A 1 -13.17 0.75 10.62
C MET A 1 -11.79 0.15 10.49
N LYS A 2 -11.60 -0.85 9.64
CA LYS A 2 -10.31 -1.45 9.29
C LYS A 2 -9.92 -1.01 7.88
N ILE A 3 -8.77 -0.36 7.76
CA ILE A 3 -8.25 0.15 6.48
C ILE A 3 -7.00 -0.66 6.15
N LEU A 4 -7.00 -1.31 5.00
CA LEU A 4 -5.82 -1.97 4.46
C LEU A 4 -5.17 -1.04 3.43
N VAL A 5 -3.90 -0.73 3.60
CA VAL A 5 -3.18 0.20 2.73
C VAL A 5 -1.97 -0.50 2.13
N PHE A 6 -1.81 -0.40 0.82
CA PHE A 6 -0.66 -0.94 0.14
C PHE A 6 0.60 -0.13 0.47
N LEU A 7 1.75 -0.80 0.57
CA LEU A 7 3.00 -0.16 0.96
C LEU A 7 3.72 0.44 -0.24
N HIS A 8 4.27 -0.43 -1.08
CA HIS A 8 5.16 -0.06 -2.17
C HIS A 8 4.37 0.56 -3.30
N GLY A 9 4.79 1.73 -3.80
CA GLY A 9 4.07 2.46 -4.85
C GLY A 9 2.95 3.36 -4.30
N THR A 10 2.33 2.98 -3.17
CA THR A 10 1.22 3.74 -2.59
C THR A 10 1.62 4.64 -1.41
N THR A 11 2.34 4.13 -0.41
CA THR A 11 2.69 4.91 0.80
C THR A 11 4.18 5.03 1.06
N ILE A 12 4.98 4.13 0.48
CA ILE A 12 6.43 4.19 0.46
C ILE A 12 6.97 3.91 -0.94
N MET A 13 8.10 4.51 -1.27
CA MET A 13 8.81 4.34 -2.53
C MET A 13 10.33 4.31 -2.32
N HIS A 14 11.07 3.83 -3.31
CA HIS A 14 12.52 3.81 -3.24
C HIS A 14 13.09 5.23 -3.13
N LYS A 15 14.16 5.42 -2.35
CA LYS A 15 14.70 6.75 -2.02
C LYS A 15 15.10 7.61 -3.23
N ASN A 16 15.48 6.97 -4.33
CA ASN A 16 15.92 7.67 -5.55
C ASN A 16 14.75 8.32 -6.31
N ALA A 17 13.50 7.94 -6.02
CA ALA A 17 12.31 8.59 -6.54
C ALA A 17 12.11 10.02 -5.99
N LYS A 18 12.84 10.40 -4.93
CA LYS A 18 12.63 11.67 -4.24
C LYS A 18 12.85 12.86 -5.18
N GLY A 19 11.77 13.63 -5.39
CA GLY A 19 11.79 14.85 -6.20
C GLY A 19 11.69 14.61 -7.71
N LEU A 20 11.49 13.36 -8.14
CA LEU A 20 11.25 13.02 -9.53
C LEU A 20 9.76 13.10 -9.87
N ALA A 21 9.44 13.29 -11.15
CA ALA A 21 8.08 13.19 -11.62
C ALA A 21 7.64 11.72 -11.66
N ARG A 22 6.33 11.47 -11.49
CA ARG A 22 5.73 10.12 -11.52
C ARG A 22 6.22 9.25 -12.68
N GLN A 23 6.23 9.80 -13.89
CA GLN A 23 6.64 9.09 -15.10
C GLN A 23 8.11 8.67 -15.09
N GLU A 24 8.98 9.44 -14.43
CA GLU A 24 10.40 9.07 -14.26
C GLU A 24 10.55 7.93 -13.24
N ILE A 25 9.74 7.93 -12.18
CA ILE A 25 9.73 6.87 -11.17
C ILE A 25 9.24 5.55 -11.78
N ILE A 26 8.14 5.59 -12.54
CA ILE A 26 7.63 4.43 -13.28
C ILE A 26 8.71 3.86 -14.20
N LYS A 27 9.40 4.74 -14.95
CA LYS A 27 10.49 4.32 -15.82
C LYS A 27 11.61 3.60 -15.06
N GLN A 28 12.04 4.13 -13.91
CA GLN A 28 13.05 3.47 -13.06
C GLN A 28 12.61 2.06 -12.67
N VAL A 29 11.34 1.90 -12.28
CA VAL A 29 10.79 0.60 -11.88
C VAL A 29 10.73 -0.39 -13.04
N VAL A 30 10.30 0.05 -14.21
CA VAL A 30 10.24 -0.77 -15.43
C VAL A 30 11.65 -1.17 -15.90
N GLU A 31 12.63 -0.27 -15.81
CA GLU A 31 14.02 -0.53 -16.21
C GLU A 31 14.78 -1.40 -15.19
N GLY A 32 14.27 -1.51 -13.96
CA GLY A 32 14.82 -2.40 -12.93
C GLY A 32 16.12 -1.90 -12.32
N ASP A 33 16.29 -0.59 -12.17
CA ASP A 33 17.46 0.04 -11.55
C ASP A 33 17.79 -0.58 -10.16
N GLU A 34 19.04 -1.03 -9.97
CA GLU A 34 19.52 -1.71 -8.74
C GLU A 34 19.04 -1.09 -7.39
N PRO A 35 18.99 0.26 -7.23
CA PRO A 35 18.55 0.89 -5.98
C PRO A 35 17.09 0.63 -5.58
N ILE A 36 16.25 0.07 -6.46
CA ILE A 36 14.86 -0.29 -6.16
C ILE A 36 14.81 -1.47 -5.19
N HIS A 37 15.86 -2.30 -5.12
CA HIS A 37 15.89 -3.45 -4.20
C HIS A 37 16.42 -3.11 -2.81
N ASP A 38 16.83 -1.86 -2.55
CA ASP A 38 17.22 -1.36 -1.23
C ASP A 38 15.99 -0.95 -0.40
N TYR A 39 15.10 -1.92 -0.13
CA TYR A 39 13.82 -1.73 0.55
C TYR A 39 13.96 -1.07 1.94
N ALA A 40 15.04 -1.35 2.67
CA ALA A 40 15.29 -0.74 3.97
C ALA A 40 15.53 0.79 3.90
N SER A 41 15.83 1.30 2.71
CA SER A 41 16.08 2.72 2.47
C SER A 41 14.87 3.48 1.95
N TYR A 42 13.74 2.81 1.73
CA TYR A 42 12.52 3.41 1.22
C TYR A 42 12.06 4.60 2.07
N ILE A 43 11.35 5.51 1.42
CA ILE A 43 10.89 6.78 2.00
C ILE A 43 9.36 6.90 1.83
N PRO A 44 8.67 7.67 2.70
CA PRO A 44 7.25 7.95 2.51
C PRO A 44 6.98 8.68 1.20
N VAL A 45 5.84 8.40 0.59
CA VAL A 45 5.28 9.17 -0.51
C VAL A 45 4.39 10.29 0.06
N GLY A 46 4.63 11.53 -0.34
CA GLY A 46 3.85 12.69 0.11
C GLY A 46 3.71 12.77 1.63
N ASN A 47 2.48 13.03 2.09
CA ASN A 47 2.10 13.12 3.50
C ASN A 47 1.44 11.82 4.02
N ALA A 48 1.77 10.67 3.43
CA ALA A 48 1.15 9.38 3.79
C ALA A 48 1.21 9.08 5.30
N VAL A 49 2.33 9.40 5.96
CA VAL A 49 2.50 9.20 7.41
C VAL A 49 1.42 9.94 8.19
N ASP A 50 1.23 11.23 7.91
CA ASP A 50 0.31 12.08 8.66
C ASP A 50 -1.15 11.74 8.35
N LYS A 51 -1.46 11.41 7.09
CA LYS A 51 -2.78 10.92 6.69
C LYS A 51 -3.18 9.66 7.46
N LEU A 52 -2.29 8.67 7.53
CA LEU A 52 -2.56 7.42 8.25
C LEU A 52 -2.70 7.63 9.76
N ARG A 53 -1.91 8.54 10.34
CA ARG A 53 -2.04 8.94 11.75
C ARG A 53 -3.38 9.62 12.02
N GLU A 54 -3.83 10.50 11.12
CA GLU A 54 -5.12 11.17 11.22
C GLU A 54 -6.27 10.16 11.21
N TRP A 55 -6.24 9.17 10.30
CA TRP A 55 -7.23 8.08 10.29
C TRP A 55 -7.17 7.24 11.56
N LYS A 56 -5.98 6.90 12.06
CA LYS A 56 -5.84 6.17 13.34
C LYS A 56 -6.38 6.95 14.52
N ALA A 57 -6.15 8.27 14.57
CA ALA A 57 -6.67 9.15 15.62
C ALA A 57 -8.21 9.22 15.64
N GLN A 58 -8.85 8.99 14.49
CA GLN A 58 -10.31 8.85 14.38
C GLN A 58 -10.83 7.43 14.71
N GLY A 59 -9.96 6.53 15.16
CA GLY A 59 -10.32 5.16 15.54
C GLY A 59 -10.25 4.14 14.40
N ALA A 60 -9.62 4.46 13.26
CA ALA A 60 -9.35 3.45 12.24
C ALA A 60 -8.25 2.47 12.71
N LYS A 61 -8.45 1.19 12.40
CA LYS A 61 -7.43 0.15 12.51
C LYS A 61 -6.65 0.07 11.20
N ILE A 62 -5.44 0.60 11.19
CA ILE A 62 -4.55 0.57 10.03
C ILE A 62 -3.90 -0.81 9.91
N CYS A 63 -3.90 -1.35 8.71
CA CYS A 63 -3.21 -2.57 8.30
C CYS A 63 -2.47 -2.28 6.99
N TYR A 64 -1.39 -3.00 6.75
CA TYR A 64 -0.52 -2.80 5.60
C TYR A 64 -0.51 -4.03 4.71
N LEU A 65 -0.39 -3.84 3.40
CA LEU A 65 -0.12 -4.91 2.44
C LEU A 65 1.24 -4.64 1.77
N SER A 66 2.17 -5.57 1.97
CA SER A 66 3.51 -5.53 1.39
C SER A 66 3.56 -6.25 0.05
N SER A 67 4.44 -5.81 -0.84
CA SER A 67 4.76 -6.49 -2.10
C SER A 67 5.59 -7.76 -1.88
N HIS A 68 6.23 -7.88 -0.72
CA HIS A 68 7.15 -8.95 -0.39
C HIS A 68 6.48 -10.33 -0.27
N LYS A 69 7.32 -11.37 -0.39
CA LYS A 69 6.94 -12.79 -0.26
C LYS A 69 7.67 -13.50 0.89
N SER A 70 8.65 -12.84 1.52
CA SER A 70 9.47 -13.39 2.59
C SER A 70 9.25 -12.62 3.89
N ALA A 71 9.41 -13.30 5.04
CA ALA A 71 9.35 -12.61 6.33
C ALA A 71 10.54 -11.66 6.52
N GLU A 72 11.71 -12.01 5.98
CA GLU A 72 12.92 -11.20 6.05
C GLU A 72 12.74 -9.84 5.37
N ASP A 73 12.16 -9.81 4.18
CA ASP A 73 11.91 -8.55 3.48
C ASP A 73 10.82 -7.72 4.17
N VAL A 74 9.81 -8.37 4.76
CA VAL A 74 8.80 -7.69 5.57
C VAL A 74 9.41 -7.03 6.82
N GLU A 75 10.53 -7.53 7.35
CA GLU A 75 11.25 -6.81 8.41
C GLU A 75 11.83 -5.48 7.91
N LYS A 76 12.20 -5.38 6.62
CA LYS A 76 12.65 -4.11 6.03
C LYS A 76 11.51 -3.09 6.01
N ASP A 77 10.29 -3.52 5.65
CA ASP A 77 9.09 -2.68 5.75
C ASP A 77 8.88 -2.18 7.17
N LYS A 78 8.99 -3.07 8.18
CA LYS A 78 8.83 -2.68 9.59
C LYS A 78 9.86 -1.63 10.02
N LEU A 79 11.11 -1.75 9.56
CA LEU A 79 12.16 -0.77 9.84
C LEU A 79 11.81 0.60 9.24
N VAL A 80 11.32 0.63 7.98
CA VAL A 80 10.88 1.86 7.32
C VAL A 80 9.69 2.48 8.06
N LEU A 81 8.64 1.70 8.33
CA LEU A 81 7.45 2.16 9.04
C LEU A 81 7.82 2.75 10.41
N LYS A 82 8.70 2.08 11.16
CA LYS A 82 9.20 2.58 12.44
C LYS A 82 10.03 3.86 12.30
N LYS A 83 10.94 3.90 11.32
CA LYS A 83 11.84 5.06 11.06
C LYS A 83 11.06 6.35 10.80
N TYR A 84 10.00 6.26 10.01
CA TYR A 84 9.14 7.43 9.69
C TYR A 84 7.92 7.54 10.62
N ALA A 85 7.86 6.69 11.66
CA ALA A 85 6.82 6.67 12.67
C ALA A 85 5.40 6.60 12.07
N PHE A 86 5.23 5.73 11.08
CA PHE A 86 3.91 5.28 10.64
C PHE A 86 3.12 4.71 11.83
N PRO A 87 1.79 4.80 11.82
CA PRO A 87 0.99 4.21 12.88
C PRO A 87 1.17 2.69 12.94
N ASP A 88 1.29 2.12 14.16
CA ASP A 88 1.35 0.66 14.28
C ASP A 88 0.17 -0.03 13.60
N GLY A 89 0.47 -1.11 12.88
CA GLY A 89 -0.48 -1.93 12.14
C GLY A 89 0.13 -3.27 11.73
N GLN A 90 -0.74 -4.25 11.48
CA GLN A 90 -0.29 -5.56 10.98
C GLN A 90 0.12 -5.45 9.52
N ILE A 91 1.28 -6.01 9.16
CA ILE A 91 1.73 -6.13 7.76
C ILE A 91 1.35 -7.51 7.24
N PHE A 92 0.49 -7.52 6.21
CA PHE A 92 0.15 -8.69 5.43
C PHE A 92 1.07 -8.75 4.21
N TYR A 93 1.39 -9.97 3.78
CA TYR A 93 2.26 -10.24 2.64
C TYR A 93 1.91 -11.60 2.06
N ARG A 94 2.30 -11.83 0.82
CA ARG A 94 2.04 -13.08 0.09
C ARG A 94 2.89 -14.22 0.64
N ARG A 95 2.33 -15.42 0.72
CA ARG A 95 3.03 -16.65 1.11
C ARG A 95 2.91 -17.70 0.02
N ASN A 96 3.96 -18.48 -0.19
CA ASN A 96 3.97 -19.55 -1.20
C ASN A 96 3.59 -19.02 -2.60
N ARG A 97 2.48 -19.51 -3.16
CA ARG A 97 1.94 -19.12 -4.46
C ARG A 97 0.75 -18.15 -4.35
N GLU A 98 0.55 -17.52 -3.20
CA GLU A 98 -0.50 -16.50 -3.03
C GLU A 98 -0.25 -15.33 -3.99
N GLU A 99 -1.33 -14.89 -4.61
CA GLU A 99 -1.47 -13.59 -5.25
C GLU A 99 -1.96 -12.56 -4.21
N TYR A 100 -1.99 -11.27 -4.57
CA TYR A 100 -2.42 -10.25 -3.61
C TYR A 100 -3.87 -10.41 -3.16
N LYS A 101 -4.76 -10.80 -4.08
CA LYS A 101 -6.15 -11.15 -3.74
C LYS A 101 -6.18 -12.19 -2.62
N ASP A 102 -5.38 -13.27 -2.70
CA ASP A 102 -5.44 -14.39 -1.76
C ASP A 102 -5.11 -13.94 -0.35
N VAL A 103 -4.15 -13.01 -0.22
CA VAL A 103 -3.80 -12.39 1.06
C VAL A 103 -5.01 -11.70 1.66
N VAL A 104 -5.72 -10.87 0.89
CA VAL A 104 -6.91 -10.15 1.37
C VAL A 104 -8.07 -11.09 1.65
N GLU A 105 -8.28 -12.10 0.81
CA GLU A 105 -9.35 -13.09 0.97
C GLU A 105 -9.23 -13.88 2.29
N ARG A 106 -8.02 -14.05 2.84
CA ARG A 106 -7.81 -14.71 4.14
C ARG A 106 -7.82 -13.76 5.35
N ILE A 107 -7.85 -12.44 5.16
CA ILE A 107 -7.86 -11.49 6.27
C ILE A 107 -9.19 -11.58 7.04
N ARG A 108 -9.12 -11.81 8.35
CA ARG A 108 -10.30 -11.84 9.24
C ARG A 108 -10.09 -10.94 10.48
N PRO A 109 -11.04 -10.06 10.83
CA PRO A 109 -12.17 -9.60 10.00
C PRO A 109 -11.68 -8.93 8.70
N LEU A 110 -12.51 -8.92 7.66
CA LEU A 110 -12.22 -8.27 6.37
C LEU A 110 -11.92 -6.77 6.57
N PRO A 111 -11.11 -6.15 5.71
CA PRO A 111 -11.00 -4.69 5.69
C PRO A 111 -12.32 -4.07 5.21
N ASP A 112 -12.67 -2.90 5.75
CA ASP A 112 -13.79 -2.11 5.25
C ASP A 112 -13.37 -1.29 4.02
N VAL A 113 -12.10 -0.89 3.96
CA VAL A 113 -11.50 -0.09 2.89
C VAL A 113 -10.15 -0.69 2.49
N ILE A 114 -9.89 -0.76 1.19
CA ILE A 114 -8.57 -0.99 0.59
C ILE A 114 -8.13 0.30 -0.10
N VAL A 115 -6.90 0.72 0.18
CA VAL A 115 -6.21 1.78 -0.53
C VAL A 115 -5.01 1.16 -1.24
N GLU A 116 -5.00 1.19 -2.56
CA GLU A 116 -3.95 0.63 -3.41
C GLU A 116 -3.67 1.58 -4.58
N ASP A 117 -2.49 1.46 -5.17
CA ASP A 117 -2.18 2.13 -6.43
C ASP A 117 -2.74 1.34 -7.63
N ASP A 118 -2.68 1.96 -8.80
CA ASP A 118 -3.11 1.38 -10.07
C ASP A 118 -2.10 0.41 -10.68
N CYS A 119 -0.95 0.15 -10.02
CA CYS A 119 0.07 -0.81 -10.46
C CYS A 119 0.56 -0.60 -11.91
N GLU A 120 0.60 0.65 -12.40
CA GLU A 120 0.96 0.99 -13.80
C GLU A 120 2.31 0.37 -14.22
N SER A 121 3.31 0.41 -13.34
CA SER A 121 4.65 -0.09 -13.63
C SER A 121 4.77 -1.62 -13.80
N ILE A 122 3.78 -2.40 -13.33
CA ILE A 122 3.87 -3.86 -13.28
C ILE A 122 2.74 -4.60 -14.03
N GLY A 123 1.77 -3.90 -14.62
CA GLY A 123 0.72 -4.53 -15.43
C GLY A 123 -0.70 -4.05 -15.16
N GLY A 124 -0.88 -3.04 -14.31
CA GLY A 124 -2.18 -2.41 -14.08
C GLY A 124 -3.14 -3.28 -13.28
N GLU A 125 -4.42 -3.24 -13.68
CA GLU A 125 -5.53 -3.96 -13.01
C GLU A 125 -5.29 -5.46 -12.76
N VAL A 126 -4.48 -6.13 -13.58
CA VAL A 126 -4.16 -7.56 -13.41
C VAL A 126 -3.33 -7.80 -12.14
N GLU A 127 -2.50 -6.84 -11.76
CA GLU A 127 -1.65 -6.92 -10.56
C GLU A 127 -2.32 -6.31 -9.32
N MET A 128 -3.40 -5.56 -9.49
CA MET A 128 -4.16 -4.96 -8.38
C MET A 128 -4.90 -6.02 -7.55
N VAL A 129 -5.20 -5.69 -6.30
CA VAL A 129 -5.94 -6.55 -5.36
C VAL A 129 -7.42 -6.56 -5.70
N TYR A 130 -8.08 -5.40 -5.63
CA TYR A 130 -9.54 -5.32 -5.62
C TYR A 130 -10.21 -5.86 -6.88
N PRO A 131 -9.74 -5.55 -8.11
CA PRO A 131 -10.33 -6.10 -9.34
C PRO A 131 -10.32 -7.63 -9.37
N ASN A 132 -9.32 -8.24 -8.72
CA ASN A 132 -9.09 -9.68 -8.72
C ASN A 132 -9.70 -10.41 -7.51
N LEU A 133 -10.32 -9.70 -6.57
CA LEU A 133 -11.06 -10.31 -5.47
C LEU A 133 -12.30 -11.07 -5.95
N LYS A 134 -12.68 -12.12 -5.23
CA LYS A 134 -14.01 -12.72 -5.36
C LYS A 134 -15.13 -11.67 -5.26
N ARG A 135 -16.13 -11.79 -6.13
CA ARG A 135 -17.22 -10.81 -6.27
C ARG A 135 -18.01 -10.59 -4.98
N GLU A 136 -18.19 -11.63 -4.16
CA GLU A 136 -18.86 -11.51 -2.85
C GLU A 136 -18.07 -10.73 -1.81
N LEU A 137 -16.75 -10.56 -2.00
CA LEU A 137 -15.88 -9.75 -1.16
C LEU A 137 -15.80 -8.31 -1.68
N GLN A 138 -15.77 -8.11 -3.00
CA GLN A 138 -15.81 -6.77 -3.61
C GLN A 138 -17.00 -5.96 -3.08
N ASN A 139 -18.18 -6.57 -2.98
CA ASN A 139 -19.39 -5.89 -2.47
C ASN A 139 -19.33 -5.50 -0.97
N LYS A 140 -18.29 -5.93 -0.24
CA LYS A 140 -18.13 -5.69 1.20
C LYS A 140 -16.98 -4.74 1.52
N ILE A 141 -16.15 -4.42 0.52
CA ILE A 141 -14.92 -3.67 0.69
C ILE A 141 -15.02 -2.45 -0.22
N LYS A 142 -14.84 -1.26 0.33
CA LYS A 142 -14.63 -0.09 -0.52
C LYS A 142 -13.21 -0.11 -1.07
N SER A 143 -13.06 0.02 -2.38
CA SER A 143 -11.76 0.28 -3.00
C SER A 143 -11.57 1.77 -3.24
N ILE A 144 -10.36 2.24 -2.93
CA ILE A 144 -9.85 3.56 -3.28
C ILE A 144 -8.54 3.32 -4.02
N VAL A 145 -8.53 3.67 -5.29
CA VAL A 145 -7.35 3.55 -6.16
C VAL A 145 -6.71 4.92 -6.27
N VAL A 146 -5.39 4.98 -6.09
CA VAL A 146 -4.57 6.17 -6.36
C VAL A 146 -3.63 5.89 -7.52
N GLU A 147 -3.11 6.95 -8.14
CA GLU A 147 -2.04 6.79 -9.12
C GLU A 147 -0.76 6.31 -8.41
N GLU A 148 -0.07 5.33 -9.01
CA GLU A 148 1.21 4.83 -8.51
C GLU A 148 2.21 5.97 -8.30
N PHE A 149 2.87 5.98 -7.14
CA PHE A 149 3.83 6.97 -6.66
C PHE A 149 3.28 8.38 -6.36
N GLU A 150 1.97 8.62 -6.44
CA GLU A 150 1.38 9.92 -6.04
C GLU A 150 1.04 10.03 -4.55
N GLY A 151 0.95 8.89 -3.86
CA GLY A 151 0.63 8.87 -2.44
C GLY A 151 -0.87 8.94 -2.17
N ILE A 152 -1.21 9.27 -0.93
CA ILE A 152 -2.60 9.25 -0.42
C ILE A 152 -3.10 10.61 0.05
N ASP A 153 -2.43 11.68 -0.38
CA ASP A 153 -2.66 13.04 0.09
C ASP A 153 -4.06 13.54 -0.28
N ASN A 154 -4.51 13.19 -1.48
CA ASN A 154 -5.81 13.56 -2.06
C ASN A 154 -6.98 12.75 -1.50
N ILE A 155 -6.73 11.72 -0.68
CA ILE A 155 -7.80 10.93 -0.05
C ILE A 155 -8.40 11.72 1.12
N PRO A 156 -9.74 11.69 1.33
CA PRO A 156 -10.38 12.37 2.45
C PRO A 156 -9.72 12.09 3.81
N GLY A 157 -9.52 13.15 4.61
CA GLY A 157 -9.01 13.02 5.98
C GLY A 157 -10.01 12.36 6.91
N LYS A 158 -11.32 12.57 6.70
CA LYS A 158 -12.37 11.99 7.56
C LYS A 158 -12.67 10.55 7.19
N ILE A 159 -12.55 9.63 8.14
CA ILE A 159 -12.78 8.19 7.88
C ILE A 159 -14.22 7.90 7.46
N SER A 160 -15.19 8.71 7.88
CA SER A 160 -16.60 8.59 7.46
C SER A 160 -16.83 8.86 5.97
N GLU A 161 -15.89 9.56 5.32
CA GLU A 161 -15.96 9.87 3.88
C GLU A 161 -15.36 8.75 3.02
N LEU A 162 -14.59 7.84 3.63
CA LEU A 162 -13.98 6.71 2.92
C LEU A 162 -14.98 5.61 2.56
N ILE A 163 -16.16 5.54 3.17
CA ILE A 163 -17.16 4.49 2.93
C ILE A 163 -18.33 4.99 2.06
N LYS A 164 -18.36 6.28 1.73
CA LYS A 164 -19.37 6.85 0.82
C LYS A 164 -19.20 6.30 -0.59
#